data_AF-A0ABD2JPU3-F1
#
_entry.id   AF-A0ABD2JPU3-F1
#
_cell.length_a   1.000
_cell.length_b   1.000
_cell.length_c   1.000
_cell.angle_alpha   90.00
_cell.angle_beta   90.00
_cell.angle_gamma   90.00
#
_symmetry.space_group_name_H-M   'P 1'
#
loop_
_entity.id
_entity.type
_entity.pdbx_description
1 polymer ?
#
loop_
_entity_poly.entity_id
_entity_poly.type
_entity_poly.pdbx_seq_one_letter_code
_entity_poly.pdbx_strand_id
1 'polypeptide(L)'
;MSSPSSSVSLLAIVAIFCLLCKCCVSAPHPCCPGSQKVVSLMANYVGTFAHSFSKSSLCSDAQNVAGALKGQMIGCSKGGDATLLAHIEASLVSHSAGNNLGFVRAMFAIAASASSHASNYSEWQALSAQFGQQINEIDSKCTEFGISIAKVSIDGPKGDHSQQNVPSTDSVISMPGLTGSHKH
;
A
#
# COMPACT_ATOMS: atom_id res chain seq x y z
N MET A 1 56.89 -12.96 4.50
CA MET A 1 56.03 -12.85 3.31
C MET A 1 55.13 -14.07 3.25
N SER A 2 53.86 -13.94 3.61
CA SER A 2 52.81 -14.92 3.30
C SER A 2 51.49 -14.15 3.23
N SER A 3 50.97 -14.03 2.01
CA SER A 3 49.76 -13.28 1.68
C SER A 3 48.50 -13.98 2.24
N PRO A 4 47.47 -13.23 2.69
CA PRO A 4 46.19 -13.84 3.01
C PRO A 4 45.37 -14.11 1.73
N SER A 5 44.89 -15.35 1.62
CA SER A 5 44.04 -15.86 0.54
C SER A 5 42.78 -15.02 0.33
N SER A 6 42.61 -14.57 -0.90
CA SER A 6 41.46 -13.82 -1.42
C SER A 6 40.26 -14.76 -1.64
N SER A 7 39.61 -15.20 -0.57
CA SER A 7 38.40 -16.06 -0.69
C SER A 7 37.24 -15.64 0.21
N VAL A 8 37.44 -14.63 1.07
CA VAL A 8 36.41 -14.15 2.00
C VAL A 8 35.49 -13.09 1.36
N SER A 9 35.94 -12.45 0.26
CA SER A 9 35.23 -11.30 -0.32
C SER A 9 34.02 -11.65 -1.21
N LEU A 10 33.94 -12.84 -1.80
CA LEU A 10 32.81 -13.19 -2.69
C LEU A 10 31.60 -13.77 -1.94
N LEU A 11 31.84 -14.57 -0.89
CA LEU A 11 30.77 -15.13 -0.05
C LEU A 11 30.07 -14.06 0.81
N ALA A 12 30.80 -13.05 1.27
CA ALA A 12 30.23 -11.91 2.00
C ALA A 12 29.32 -11.05 1.11
N ILE A 13 29.68 -10.85 -0.17
CA ILE A 13 28.85 -10.10 -1.12
C ILE A 13 27.57 -10.87 -1.46
N VAL A 14 27.63 -12.20 -1.63
CA VAL A 14 26.44 -13.02 -1.86
C VAL A 14 25.55 -13.09 -0.62
N ALA A 15 26.12 -13.16 0.60
CA ALA A 15 25.35 -13.13 1.84
C ALA A 15 24.68 -11.77 2.08
N ILE A 16 25.33 -10.65 1.73
CA ILE A 16 24.74 -9.30 1.78
C ILE A 16 23.63 -9.16 0.71
N PHE A 17 23.83 -9.69 -0.50
CA PHE A 17 22.77 -9.74 -1.52
C PHE A 17 21.59 -10.64 -1.09
N CYS A 18 21.83 -11.75 -0.39
CA CYS A 18 20.76 -12.61 0.15
C CYS A 18 20.07 -12.02 1.39
N LEU A 19 20.75 -11.20 2.20
CA LEU A 19 20.18 -10.46 3.33
C LEU A 19 19.33 -9.27 2.86
N LEU A 20 19.76 -8.56 1.82
CA LEU A 20 18.99 -7.50 1.16
C LEU A 20 17.78 -8.05 0.37
N CYS A 21 17.81 -9.33 -0.02
CA CYS A 21 16.69 -10.03 -0.66
C CYS A 21 15.71 -10.70 0.33
N LYS A 22 16.01 -10.71 1.64
CA LYS A 22 15.04 -11.10 2.69
C LYS A 22 14.08 -9.97 3.07
N CYS A 23 14.24 -8.80 2.47
CA CYS A 23 13.29 -7.71 2.52
C CYS A 23 12.16 -8.01 1.52
N CYS A 24 11.09 -8.65 2.01
CA CYS A 24 9.72 -8.54 1.52
C CYS A 24 9.58 -8.49 -0.01
N VAL A 25 9.83 -9.62 -0.69
CA VAL A 25 9.32 -9.83 -2.05
C VAL A 25 7.82 -10.08 -1.93
N SER A 26 7.06 -9.02 -1.70
CA SER A 26 5.60 -9.07 -1.62
C SER A 26 5.04 -8.93 -3.04
N ALA A 27 4.59 -10.05 -3.59
CA ALA A 27 3.54 -10.06 -4.60
C ALA A 27 2.27 -10.54 -3.88
N PRO A 28 1.09 -9.92 -4.04
CA PRO A 28 0.73 -8.66 -4.72
C PRO A 28 0.53 -7.51 -3.71
N HIS A 29 1.34 -7.43 -2.65
CA HIS A 29 1.27 -6.39 -1.61
C HIS A 29 2.50 -5.47 -1.69
N PRO A 30 2.45 -4.15 -1.41
CA PRO A 30 3.63 -3.30 -1.46
C PRO A 30 4.75 -3.73 -0.48
N CYS A 31 5.98 -3.30 -0.75
CA CYS A 31 7.08 -3.41 0.22
C CYS A 31 6.78 -2.60 1.50
N CYS A 32 7.52 -2.76 2.60
CA CYS A 32 7.21 -2.04 3.85
C CYS A 32 7.19 -0.49 3.68
N PRO A 33 8.19 0.16 3.03
CA PRO A 33 8.12 1.60 2.74
C PRO A 33 6.95 1.96 1.81
N GLY A 34 6.67 1.13 0.82
CA GLY A 34 5.54 1.28 -0.08
C GLY A 34 4.19 1.21 0.64
N SER A 35 4.03 0.25 1.54
CA SER A 35 2.85 0.08 2.39
C SER A 35 2.64 1.28 3.30
N GLN A 36 3.71 1.78 3.92
CA GLN A 36 3.67 3.01 4.72
C GLN A 36 3.26 4.22 3.87
N LYS A 37 3.78 4.33 2.65
CA LYS A 37 3.40 5.40 1.71
C LYS A 37 1.93 5.30 1.32
N VAL A 38 1.42 4.11 1.03
CA VAL A 38 -0.01 3.91 0.75
C VAL A 38 -0.87 4.29 1.95
N VAL A 39 -0.52 3.86 3.17
CA VAL A 39 -1.21 4.25 4.40
C VAL A 39 -1.24 5.78 4.56
N SER A 40 -0.08 6.43 4.44
CA SER A 40 0.04 7.90 4.56
C SER A 40 -0.81 8.62 3.52
N LEU A 41 -0.78 8.19 2.26
CA LEU A 41 -1.57 8.79 1.19
C LEU A 41 -3.07 8.62 1.44
N MET A 42 -3.51 7.40 1.77
CA MET A 42 -4.93 7.08 1.93
C MET A 42 -5.54 7.68 3.19
N ALA A 43 -4.74 7.94 4.24
CA ALA A 43 -5.20 8.63 5.44
C ALA A 43 -5.82 10.01 5.13
N ASN A 44 -5.31 10.72 4.12
CA ASN A 44 -5.84 12.03 3.70
C ASN A 44 -7.23 11.96 3.04
N TYR A 45 -7.68 10.76 2.65
CA TYR A 45 -8.92 10.58 1.91
C TYR A 45 -9.99 9.84 2.71
N VAL A 46 -9.74 9.53 3.98
CA VAL A 46 -10.78 8.98 4.88
C VAL A 46 -11.94 9.97 4.98
N GLY A 47 -13.17 9.47 4.78
CA GLY A 47 -14.40 10.27 4.78
C GLY A 47 -14.78 10.88 3.44
N THR A 48 -13.93 10.80 2.42
CA THR A 48 -14.21 11.39 1.09
C THR A 48 -15.53 10.87 0.51
N PHE A 49 -15.72 9.56 0.55
CA PHE A 49 -16.81 8.91 -0.17
C PHE A 49 -18.15 8.96 0.55
N ALA A 50 -18.16 9.11 1.88
CA ALA A 50 -19.39 9.28 2.67
C ALA A 50 -20.27 10.43 2.16
N HIS A 51 -19.65 11.50 1.64
CA HIS A 51 -20.31 12.71 1.17
C HIS A 51 -20.72 12.69 -0.31
N SER A 52 -20.41 11.63 -1.07
CA SER A 52 -20.76 11.57 -2.50
C SER A 52 -22.24 11.19 -2.70
N PHE A 53 -23.15 12.16 -2.66
CA PHE A 53 -24.61 11.93 -2.72
C PHE A 53 -25.17 11.57 -4.10
N SER A 54 -24.34 11.62 -5.15
CA SER A 54 -24.76 11.35 -6.52
C SER A 54 -23.74 10.50 -7.26
N LYS A 55 -24.18 9.84 -8.34
CA LYS A 55 -23.27 9.14 -9.24
C LYS A 55 -22.16 10.07 -9.74
N SER A 56 -22.47 11.29 -10.19
CA SER A 56 -21.46 12.21 -10.71
C SER A 56 -20.45 12.68 -9.67
N SER A 57 -20.89 12.99 -8.44
CA SER A 57 -19.97 13.36 -7.35
C SER A 57 -19.05 12.20 -6.99
N LEU A 58 -19.59 10.98 -6.85
CA LEU A 58 -18.80 9.78 -6.60
C LEU A 58 -17.73 9.55 -7.66
N CYS A 59 -18.10 9.67 -8.94
CA CYS A 59 -17.18 9.55 -10.06
C CYS A 59 -16.08 10.62 -10.03
N SER A 60 -16.44 11.86 -9.71
CA SER A 60 -15.52 12.99 -9.64
C SER A 60 -14.55 12.86 -8.46
N ASP A 61 -15.04 12.46 -7.29
CA ASP A 61 -14.22 12.23 -6.10
C ASP A 61 -13.22 11.12 -6.37
N ALA A 62 -13.67 10.00 -6.95
CA ALA A 62 -12.79 8.91 -7.34
C ALA A 62 -11.73 9.34 -8.36
N GLN A 63 -12.11 10.16 -9.36
CA GLN A 63 -11.17 10.69 -10.33
C GLN A 63 -10.13 11.62 -9.68
N ASN A 64 -10.56 12.49 -8.77
CA ASN A 64 -9.67 13.40 -8.06
C ASN A 64 -8.67 12.64 -7.19
N VAL A 65 -9.15 11.66 -6.41
CA VAL A 65 -8.30 10.81 -5.56
C VAL A 65 -7.34 9.99 -6.42
N ALA A 66 -7.83 9.30 -7.46
CA ALA A 66 -6.98 8.51 -8.35
C ALA A 66 -5.91 9.37 -9.04
N GLY A 67 -6.30 10.56 -9.52
CA GLY A 67 -5.39 11.53 -10.11
C GLY A 67 -4.31 12.01 -9.14
N ALA A 68 -4.66 12.27 -7.88
CA ALA A 68 -3.73 12.71 -6.85
C ALA A 68 -2.77 11.59 -6.39
N LEU A 69 -3.21 10.33 -6.42
CA LEU A 69 -2.38 9.17 -6.09
C LEU A 69 -1.40 8.81 -7.22
N LYS A 70 -1.75 9.11 -8.47
CA LYS A 70 -0.90 8.84 -9.63
C LYS A 70 0.45 9.55 -9.50
N GLY A 71 1.54 8.78 -9.60
CA GLY A 71 2.91 9.29 -9.46
C GLY A 71 3.41 9.47 -8.02
N GLN A 72 2.57 9.27 -7.00
CA GLN A 72 3.00 9.35 -5.58
C GLN A 72 3.39 8.00 -4.97
N MET A 73 3.13 6.91 -5.68
CA MET A 73 3.32 5.52 -5.22
C MET A 73 4.73 4.95 -5.49
N ILE A 74 5.73 5.81 -5.77
CA ILE A 74 7.08 5.38 -6.11
C ILE A 74 7.83 5.01 -4.82
N GLY A 75 7.62 3.79 -4.33
CA GLY A 75 8.14 3.32 -3.04
C GLY A 75 9.32 2.35 -3.12
N CYS A 76 9.47 1.54 -4.18
CA CYS A 76 10.47 0.47 -4.19
C CYS A 76 11.08 0.19 -5.57
N SER A 77 12.42 0.28 -5.65
CA SER A 77 13.22 0.09 -6.88
C SER A 77 13.27 -1.36 -7.40
N LYS A 78 12.75 -2.33 -6.63
CA LYS A 78 12.75 -3.77 -6.99
C LYS A 78 11.38 -4.47 -6.97
N GLY A 79 10.30 -3.74 -7.28
CA GLY A 79 9.22 -4.36 -8.08
C GLY A 79 7.97 -4.90 -7.39
N GLY A 80 7.69 -4.59 -6.12
CA GLY A 80 6.35 -4.85 -5.54
C GLY A 80 5.33 -3.81 -6.00
N ASP A 81 5.60 -2.55 -5.66
CA ASP A 81 4.65 -1.44 -5.80
C ASP A 81 4.41 -1.04 -7.25
N ALA A 82 5.46 -1.01 -8.08
CA ALA A 82 5.34 -0.69 -9.51
C ALA A 82 4.58 -1.78 -10.27
N THR A 83 4.74 -3.05 -9.88
CA THR A 83 4.01 -4.17 -10.49
C THR A 83 2.55 -4.20 -10.01
N LEU A 84 2.31 -3.94 -8.72
CA LEU A 84 0.94 -3.82 -8.19
C LEU A 84 0.23 -2.61 -8.79
N LEU A 85 0.89 -1.46 -8.87
CA LEU A 85 0.34 -0.27 -9.49
C LEU A 85 0.11 -0.49 -10.98
N ALA A 86 1.06 -1.07 -11.71
CA ALA A 86 0.87 -1.42 -13.12
C ALA A 86 -0.21 -2.49 -13.29
N HIS A 87 -0.41 -3.42 -12.34
CA HIS A 87 -1.47 -4.41 -12.38
C HIS A 87 -2.84 -3.79 -12.10
N ILE A 88 -2.92 -2.90 -11.11
CA ILE A 88 -4.13 -2.14 -10.85
C ILE A 88 -4.40 -1.27 -12.07
N GLU A 89 -3.48 -0.42 -12.54
CA GLU A 89 -3.62 0.42 -13.74
C GLU A 89 -3.91 -0.36 -15.02
N ALA A 90 -3.28 -1.52 -15.26
CA ALA A 90 -3.56 -2.37 -16.42
C ALA A 90 -4.94 -3.05 -16.33
N SER A 91 -5.48 -3.23 -15.12
CA SER A 91 -6.89 -3.62 -14.92
C SER A 91 -7.87 -2.47 -15.26
N LEU A 92 -7.37 -1.25 -15.47
CA LEU A 92 -8.14 -0.03 -15.78
C LEU A 92 -8.02 0.35 -17.26
N VAL A 93 -8.70 -0.38 -18.15
CA VAL A 93 -8.62 -0.15 -19.62
C VAL A 93 -9.39 1.12 -20.10
N SER A 94 -9.82 2.01 -19.20
CA SER A 94 -10.62 3.20 -19.54
C SER A 94 -10.61 4.27 -18.43
N HIS A 95 -10.78 5.55 -18.78
CA HIS A 95 -11.01 6.65 -17.81
C HIS A 95 -12.46 6.67 -17.30
N SER A 96 -13.09 5.50 -17.15
CA SER A 96 -14.44 5.40 -16.63
C SER A 96 -14.43 5.57 -15.10
N ALA A 97 -15.54 6.04 -14.57
CA ALA A 97 -15.71 6.16 -13.13
C ALA A 97 -15.50 4.85 -12.37
N GLY A 98 -15.95 3.71 -12.94
CA GLY A 98 -15.77 2.40 -12.33
C GLY A 98 -14.30 2.01 -12.18
N ASN A 99 -13.44 2.49 -13.07
CA ASN A 99 -12.01 2.25 -13.00
C ASN A 99 -11.34 3.08 -11.91
N ASN A 100 -11.63 4.39 -11.85
CA ASN A 100 -11.12 5.23 -10.76
C ASN A 100 -11.60 4.71 -9.39
N LEU A 101 -12.87 4.29 -9.28
CA LEU A 101 -13.41 3.69 -8.06
C LEU A 101 -12.73 2.36 -7.71
N GLY A 102 -12.52 1.48 -8.69
CA GLY A 102 -11.80 0.22 -8.50
C GLY A 102 -10.37 0.43 -8.02
N PHE A 103 -9.65 1.40 -8.61
CA PHE A 103 -8.33 1.82 -8.18
C PHE A 103 -8.31 2.30 -6.73
N VAL A 104 -9.14 3.30 -6.41
CA VAL A 104 -9.17 3.90 -5.06
C VAL A 104 -9.59 2.87 -4.01
N ARG A 105 -10.55 2.00 -4.32
CA ARG A 105 -10.94 0.88 -3.46
C ARG A 105 -9.77 -0.07 -3.20
N ALA A 106 -9.01 -0.43 -4.23
CA ALA A 106 -7.83 -1.29 -4.08
C ALA A 106 -6.78 -0.62 -3.19
N MET A 107 -6.58 0.69 -3.33
CA MET A 107 -5.67 1.47 -2.50
C MET A 107 -6.07 1.49 -1.03
N PHE A 108 -7.35 1.66 -0.72
CA PHE A 108 -7.85 1.50 0.64
C PHE A 108 -7.70 0.08 1.17
N ALA A 109 -7.88 -0.95 0.33
CA ALA A 109 -7.66 -2.34 0.74
C ALA A 109 -6.21 -2.62 1.11
N ILE A 110 -5.25 -2.08 0.35
CA ILE A 110 -3.82 -2.14 0.69
C ILE A 110 -3.56 -1.45 2.03
N ALA A 111 -4.08 -0.22 2.21
CA ALA A 111 -3.89 0.56 3.42
C ALA A 111 -4.49 -0.14 4.65
N ALA A 112 -5.70 -0.70 4.53
CA ALA A 112 -6.35 -1.48 5.58
C ALA A 112 -5.53 -2.72 5.94
N SER A 113 -5.08 -3.47 4.92
CA SER A 113 -4.27 -4.68 5.12
C SER A 113 -2.92 -4.37 5.79
N ALA A 114 -2.22 -3.32 5.34
CA ALA A 114 -0.97 -2.86 5.95
C ALA A 114 -1.15 -2.41 7.41
N SER A 115 -2.22 -1.65 7.68
CA SER A 115 -2.53 -1.17 9.04
C SER A 115 -2.93 -2.32 9.97
N SER A 116 -3.73 -3.26 9.46
CA SER A 116 -4.10 -4.46 10.18
C SER A 116 -2.87 -5.32 10.52
N HIS A 117 -1.89 -5.39 9.63
CA HIS A 117 -0.63 -6.08 9.91
C HIS A 117 0.20 -5.43 11.01
N ALA A 118 0.07 -4.11 11.17
CA ALA A 118 0.74 -3.30 12.19
C ALA A 118 0.00 -3.27 13.56
N SER A 119 -1.11 -4.01 13.72
CA SER A 119 -2.12 -3.90 14.81
C SER A 119 -1.67 -4.19 16.25
N ASN A 120 -0.37 -4.18 16.54
CA ASN A 120 0.13 -4.28 17.91
C ASN A 120 -0.36 -3.12 18.81
N TYR A 121 -0.95 -2.05 18.23
CA TYR A 121 -1.48 -0.88 18.92
C TYR A 121 -2.91 -0.53 18.47
N SER A 122 -3.69 0.07 19.37
CA SER A 122 -5.09 0.48 19.12
C SER A 122 -5.24 1.50 17.99
N GLU A 123 -4.25 2.38 17.80
CA GLU A 123 -4.24 3.39 16.72
C GLU A 123 -4.22 2.73 15.34
N TRP A 124 -3.39 1.69 15.17
CA TRP A 124 -3.32 0.93 13.92
C TRP A 124 -4.61 0.17 13.63
N GLN A 125 -5.24 -0.38 14.66
CA GLN A 125 -6.56 -1.03 14.53
C GLN A 125 -7.64 -0.04 14.12
N ALA A 126 -7.66 1.15 14.74
CA ALA A 126 -8.60 2.21 14.40
C ALA A 126 -8.42 2.69 12.95
N LEU A 127 -7.18 2.92 12.53
CA LEU A 127 -6.86 3.35 11.16
C LEU A 127 -7.22 2.26 10.13
N SER A 128 -6.93 0.99 10.44
CA SER A 128 -7.36 -0.14 9.62
C SER A 128 -8.89 -0.20 9.47
N ALA A 129 -9.63 0.04 10.55
CA ALA A 129 -11.09 0.06 10.52
C ALA A 129 -11.63 1.21 9.66
N GLN A 130 -11.04 2.41 9.76
CA GLN A 130 -11.39 3.56 8.92
C GLN A 130 -11.19 3.28 7.43
N PHE A 131 -10.07 2.66 7.05
CA PHE A 131 -9.86 2.24 5.66
C PHE A 131 -10.88 1.18 5.21
N GLY A 132 -11.21 0.22 6.10
CA GLY A 132 -12.27 -0.76 5.85
C GLY A 132 -13.64 -0.12 5.62
N GLN A 133 -13.98 0.94 6.37
CA GLN A 133 -15.22 1.69 6.19
C GLN A 133 -15.29 2.36 4.81
N GLN A 134 -14.19 2.96 4.33
CA GLN A 134 -14.14 3.55 2.98
C GLN A 134 -14.38 2.52 1.87
N ILE A 135 -13.86 1.29 2.03
CA ILE A 135 -14.13 0.20 1.08
C ILE A 135 -15.63 -0.14 1.04
N ASN A 136 -16.27 -0.24 2.20
CA ASN A 136 -17.70 -0.53 2.31
C ASN A 136 -18.56 0.60 1.72
N GLU A 137 -18.19 1.86 1.94
CA GLU A 137 -18.86 3.03 1.35
C GLU A 137 -18.78 3.01 -0.18
N ILE A 138 -17.60 2.74 -0.74
CA ILE A 138 -17.41 2.62 -2.19
C ILE A 138 -18.25 1.47 -2.75
N ASP A 139 -18.20 0.28 -2.12
CA ASP A 139 -18.97 -0.90 -2.56
C ASP A 139 -20.48 -0.63 -2.52
N SER A 140 -20.96 0.02 -1.46
CA SER A 140 -22.37 0.37 -1.29
C SER A 140 -22.85 1.35 -2.36
N LYS A 141 -22.11 2.44 -2.60
CA LYS A 141 -22.49 3.46 -3.60
C LYS A 141 -22.34 2.96 -5.04
N CYS A 142 -21.34 2.10 -5.31
CA CYS A 142 -21.23 1.43 -6.60
C CYS A 142 -22.47 0.55 -6.87
N THR A 143 -22.93 -0.17 -5.85
CA THR A 143 -24.17 -0.97 -5.93
C THR A 143 -25.38 -0.08 -6.18
N GLU A 144 -25.54 0.99 -5.40
CA GLU A 144 -26.64 1.96 -5.51
C GLU A 144 -26.73 2.58 -6.91
N PHE A 145 -25.60 2.99 -7.48
CA PHE A 145 -25.55 3.69 -8.78
C PHE A 145 -25.32 2.78 -9.98
N GLY A 146 -25.33 1.45 -9.78
CA GLY A 146 -25.11 0.46 -10.84
C GLY A 146 -23.75 0.64 -11.53
N ILE A 147 -22.68 0.87 -10.76
CA ILE A 147 -21.31 0.96 -11.25
C ILE A 147 -20.60 -0.37 -10.97
N SER A 148 -20.19 -1.05 -12.03
CA SER A 148 -19.32 -2.22 -11.92
C SER A 148 -17.87 -1.80 -11.71
N ILE A 149 -17.22 -2.36 -10.70
CA ILE A 149 -15.80 -2.16 -10.42
C ILE A 149 -15.08 -3.51 -10.36
N ALA A 150 -13.86 -3.56 -10.90
CA ALA A 150 -13.00 -4.73 -10.73
C ALA A 150 -12.50 -4.79 -9.28
N LYS A 151 -12.64 -5.95 -8.64
CA LYS A 151 -12.09 -6.19 -7.30
C LYS A 151 -10.75 -6.91 -7.47
N VAL A 152 -9.66 -6.19 -7.19
CA VAL A 152 -8.32 -6.77 -7.18
C VAL A 152 -8.16 -7.58 -5.89
N SER A 153 -7.81 -8.87 -6.02
CA SER A 153 -7.43 -9.67 -4.85
C SER A 153 -6.02 -9.26 -4.44
N ILE A 154 -5.88 -8.83 -3.19
CA ILE A 154 -4.61 -8.40 -2.62
C ILE A 154 -4.29 -9.36 -1.48
N ASP A 155 -3.31 -10.23 -1.68
CA ASP A 155 -2.85 -11.09 -0.59
C ASP A 155 -2.26 -10.22 0.53
N GLY A 156 -2.42 -10.65 1.77
CA GLY A 156 -1.91 -9.91 2.92
C GLY A 156 -0.39 -9.76 2.92
N PRO A 157 0.15 -8.76 3.62
CA PRO A 157 1.58 -8.60 3.81
C PRO A 157 2.15 -9.84 4.52
N LYS A 158 3.32 -10.29 4.08
CA LYS A 158 4.04 -11.43 4.64
C LYS A 158 5.13 -10.96 5.58
N GLY A 159 5.25 -11.62 6.74
CA GLY A 159 6.21 -11.30 7.79
C GLY A 159 5.54 -11.36 9.16
N ASP A 160 6.31 -11.55 10.23
CA ASP A 160 5.79 -11.39 11.60
C ASP A 160 6.50 -10.19 12.23
N HIS A 161 5.74 -9.14 12.50
CA HIS A 161 6.20 -7.93 13.19
C HIS A 161 5.66 -7.83 14.62
N SER A 162 5.13 -8.93 15.18
CA SER A 162 4.64 -8.98 16.58
C SER A 162 5.71 -8.62 17.63
N GLN A 163 6.98 -8.61 17.24
CA GLN A 163 8.14 -8.34 18.11
C GLN A 163 8.96 -7.09 17.71
N GLN A 164 8.51 -6.28 16.73
CA GLN A 164 9.29 -5.15 16.22
C GLN A 164 8.68 -3.79 16.59
N ASN A 165 9.55 -2.78 16.75
CA ASN A 165 9.18 -1.37 16.91
C ASN A 165 8.50 -0.85 15.63
N VAL A 166 7.22 -1.17 15.48
CA VAL A 166 6.35 -0.57 14.47
C VAL A 166 6.17 0.91 14.87
N PRO A 167 6.48 1.87 13.98
CA PRO A 167 6.27 3.28 14.28
C PRO A 167 4.80 3.58 14.56
N SER A 168 4.52 4.65 15.30
CA SER A 168 3.15 5.14 15.48
C SER A 168 2.51 5.54 14.14
N THR A 169 1.19 5.57 14.10
CA THR A 169 0.43 5.99 12.91
C THR A 169 0.83 7.41 12.48
N ASP A 170 0.97 8.34 13.42
CA ASP A 170 1.36 9.73 13.15
C ASP A 170 2.75 9.82 12.49
N SER A 171 3.69 8.99 12.92
CA SER A 171 5.03 8.93 12.33
C SER A 171 4.97 8.41 10.89
N VAL A 172 4.18 7.37 10.63
CA VAL A 172 4.02 6.83 9.26
C VAL A 172 3.27 7.81 8.35
N ILE A 173 2.24 8.48 8.86
CA ILE A 173 1.46 9.44 8.09
C ILE A 173 2.31 10.66 7.73
N SER A 174 3.07 11.20 8.68
CA SER A 174 3.90 12.39 8.49
C SER A 174 5.20 12.12 7.71
N MET A 175 5.82 10.95 7.90
CA MET A 175 7.13 10.59 7.35
C MET A 175 7.16 9.14 6.84
N PRO A 176 6.37 8.78 5.81
CA PRO A 176 6.30 7.41 5.32
C PRO A 176 7.66 6.94 4.78
N GLY A 177 8.06 5.72 5.14
CA GLY A 177 9.29 5.08 4.66
C GLY A 177 10.57 5.45 5.43
N LEU A 178 10.51 6.39 6.38
CA LEU A 178 11.65 6.81 7.20
C LEU A 178 11.70 6.15 8.57
N THR A 179 10.59 5.57 9.01
CA THR A 179 10.48 4.95 10.34
C THR A 179 10.10 3.48 10.19
N GLY A 180 10.93 2.57 10.71
CA GLY A 180 10.74 1.12 10.65
C GLY A 180 12.05 0.41 10.95
N SER A 181 11.99 -0.83 11.48
CA SER A 181 13.15 -1.58 12.03
C SER A 181 14.24 -1.99 11.03
N HIS A 182 14.30 -1.39 9.84
CA HIS A 182 15.42 -1.54 8.92
C HIS A 182 16.32 -0.31 9.03
N LYS A 183 16.91 -0.11 10.22
CA LYS A 183 18.12 0.72 10.32
C LYS A 183 19.20 0.03 9.48
N HIS A 184 19.75 0.81 8.55
CA HIS A 184 20.87 0.45 7.67
C HIS A 184 22.02 -0.23 8.40
#